data_AF-A0AA90ZKS4-F1
#
_entry.id   AF-A0AA90ZKS4-F1
#
_cell.length_a   1.000
_cell.length_b   1.000
_cell.length_c   1.000
_cell.angle_alpha   90.00
_cell.angle_beta   90.00
_cell.angle_gamma   90.00
#
_symmetry.space_group_name_H-M   'P 1'
#
loop_
_entity.id
_entity.type
_entity.pdbx_description
1 polymer ?
#
loop_
_entity_poly.entity_id
_entity_poly.type
_entity_poly.pdbx_seq_one_letter_code
_entity_poly.pdbx_strand_id
1 'polypeptide(L)' 'PVPFIIYYPGIEPDQVEEYDEVSCVSGSYGLLQLQDFMKAFMAIN' A
#
# COMPACT_ATOMS: atom_id res chain seq x y z
N PRO A 1 11.72 4.48 -5.80
CA PRO A 1 10.49 4.47 -4.95
C PRO A 1 10.75 3.54 -3.77
N VAL A 2 10.15 3.80 -2.61
CA VAL A 2 10.33 2.95 -1.42
C VAL A 2 9.06 2.11 -1.23
N PRO A 3 9.16 0.78 -1.14
CA PRO A 3 8.02 -0.08 -0.82
C PRO A 3 7.37 0.29 0.52
N PHE A 4 6.05 0.10 0.62
CA PHE A 4 5.32 0.20 1.88
C PHE A 4 4.15 -0.79 1.87
N ILE A 5 3.68 -1.14 3.07
CA ILE A 5 2.47 -1.95 3.25
C ILE A 5 1.61 -1.25 4.30
N ILE A 6 0.30 -1.26 4.11
CA ILE A 6 -0.67 -0.90 5.15
C ILE A 6 -1.49 -2.15 5.46
N TYR A 7 -1.56 -2.51 6.74
CA TYR A 7 -2.31 -3.67 7.22
C TYR A 7 -3.30 -3.24 8.31
N TYR A 8 -4.54 -3.72 8.20
CA TYR A 8 -5.59 -3.58 9.20
C TYR A 8 -6.49 -4.82 9.17
N PRO A 9 -6.92 -5.36 10.34
CA PRO A 9 -7.80 -6.53 10.36
C PRO A 9 -9.12 -6.29 9.63
N GLY A 10 -9.45 -7.14 8.66
CA GLY A 10 -10.72 -7.07 7.91
C GLY A 10 -10.68 -6.27 6.61
N ILE A 11 -9.51 -5.76 6.19
CA ILE A 11 -9.34 -5.18 4.85
C ILE A 11 -9.28 -6.28 3.78
N GLU A 12 -9.69 -5.93 2.57
CA GLU A 12 -9.48 -6.77 1.39
C GLU A 12 -8.03 -6.62 0.92
N PRO A 13 -7.23 -7.71 0.88
CA PRO A 13 -5.86 -7.65 0.35
C PRO A 13 -5.88 -7.45 -1.17
N ASP A 14 -4.84 -6.84 -1.70
CA ASP A 14 -4.63 -6.80 -3.15
C ASP A 14 -3.87 -8.05 -3.65
N GLN A 15 -3.46 -8.03 -4.92
CA GLN A 15 -2.82 -9.18 -5.57
C GLN A 15 -1.33 -9.31 -5.26
N VAL A 16 -0.75 -8.42 -4.44
CA VAL A 16 0.68 -8.46 -4.10
C VAL A 16 0.90 -9.46 -2.97
N GLU A 17 1.64 -10.52 -3.26
CA GLU A 17 1.91 -11.60 -2.30
C GLU A 17 3.28 -11.46 -1.59
N GLU A 18 4.20 -10.67 -2.16
CA GLU A 18 5.58 -10.53 -1.67
C GLU A 18 5.98 -9.06 -1.48
N TYR A 19 6.71 -8.79 -0.39
CA TYR A 19 7.24 -7.45 -0.09
C TYR A 19 8.65 -7.28 -0.68
N ASP A 20 8.69 -6.90 -1.96
CA ASP A 20 9.91 -6.58 -2.68
C ASP A 20 9.71 -5.38 -3.62
N GLU A 21 10.81 -4.79 -4.11
CA GLU A 21 10.78 -3.58 -4.93
C GLU A 21 10.06 -3.72 -6.28
N VAL A 22 9.97 -4.94 -6.82
CA VAL A 22 9.35 -5.24 -8.11
C VAL A 22 7.86 -5.53 -7.93
N SER A 23 7.51 -6.41 -6.99
CA SER A 23 6.13 -6.82 -6.69
C SER A 23 5.29 -5.65 -6.18
N CYS A 24 5.86 -4.74 -5.40
CA CYS A 24 5.14 -3.54 -4.94
C CYS A 24 4.74 -2.57 -6.06
N VAL A 25 5.30 -2.68 -7.27
CA VAL A 25 4.84 -1.90 -8.43
C VAL A 25 3.42 -2.28 -8.85
N SER A 26 3.01 -3.53 -8.57
CA SER A 26 1.66 -4.04 -8.83
C SER A 26 0.67 -3.78 -7.70
N GLY A 27 1.09 -3.08 -6.64
CA GLY A 27 0.23 -2.72 -5.50
C GLY A 27 -0.89 -1.77 -5.91
N SER A 28 -2.07 -1.96 -5.31
CA SER A 28 -3.29 -1.22 -5.63
C SER A 28 -3.20 0.29 -5.36
N TYR A 29 -2.35 0.71 -4.41
CA TYR A 29 -2.14 2.11 -4.07
C TYR A 29 -1.27 2.89 -5.07
N GLY A 30 -0.53 2.18 -5.94
CA GLY A 30 0.39 2.81 -6.88
C GLY A 30 1.46 3.68 -6.22
N LEU A 31 1.87 4.76 -6.89
CA LEU A 31 2.89 5.68 -6.39
C LEU A 31 2.26 6.81 -5.55
N LEU A 32 2.44 6.74 -4.23
CA LEU A 32 2.04 7.80 -3.30
C LEU A 32 3.17 8.82 -3.12
N GLN A 33 2.82 10.11 -3.00
CA GLN A 33 3.79 11.19 -2.78
C GLN A 33 3.43 12.01 -1.54
N LEU A 34 4.47 12.47 -0.82
CA LEU A 34 4.32 13.39 0.32
C LEU A 34 3.29 12.89 1.35
N GLN A 35 2.14 13.56 1.42
CA GLN A 35 1.05 13.35 2.38
C GLN A 35 0.04 12.27 1.95
N ASP A 36 0.18 11.71 0.74
CA ASP A 36 -0.77 10.73 0.21
C ASP A 36 -0.76 9.44 1.03
N PHE A 37 0.40 9.05 1.57
CA PHE A 37 0.51 7.92 2.48
C PHE A 37 -0.38 8.11 3.73
N MET A 38 -0.29 9.26 4.39
CA MET A 38 -1.09 9.54 5.59
C MET A 38 -2.58 9.62 5.26
N LYS A 39 -2.96 10.17 4.11
CA LYS A 39 -4.37 10.20 3.68
C LYS A 39 -4.91 8.79 3.43
N ALA A 40 -4.14 7.93 2.75
CA ALA A 40 -4.51 6.54 2.53
C ALA A 40 -4.62 5.78 3.84
N PHE A 41 -3.65 5.94 4.74
CA PHE A 41 -3.64 5.30 6.05
C PHE A 41 -4.84 5.70 6.93
N MET A 42 -5.17 6.99 6.98
CA MET A 42 -6.28 7.50 7.80
C MET A 42 -7.67 7.24 7.20
N ALA A 43 -7.75 6.82 5.93
CA ALA A 43 -9.02 6.48 5.27
C ALA A 43 -9.47 5.03 5.53
N ILE A 44 -8.60 4.20 6.13
CA ILE A 44 -8.90 2.81 6.48
C ILE A 44 -9.72 2.82 7.79
N ASN A 45 -10.90 2.21 7.76
CA ASN A 45 -11.84 2.08 8.90
C ASN A 45 -11.89 0.64 9.40
#